data_AF-A0A5C4T5U9-F1
#
_entry.id   AF-A0A5C4T5U9-F1
#
_cell.length_a   1.000
_cell.length_b   1.000
_cell.length_c   1.000
_cell.angle_alpha   90.00
_cell.angle_beta   90.00
_cell.angle_gamma   90.00
#
_symmetry.space_group_name_H-M   'P 1'
#
loop_
_entity.id
_entity.type
_entity.pdbx_description
1 polymer ?
#
loop_
_entity_poly.entity_id
_entity_poly.type
_entity_poly.pdbx_seq_one_letter_code
_entity_poly.pdbx_strand_id
1 'polypeptide(L)'
;MLLCLGIYSSETALLTDERQMTVIAQDMSAAPDAPPVVMEKSEPAKDAVPVKKPPVGETAALKPDAGTTPVRTDQGGKAAEDPVKNAVHKPADGQGPAARKQGVKRVALTFDDGPDKKYTPLILDVLKKREVKATFFVVGIQVAKYGDVLKRISEEGHAIGNHTWDHADLTKRTAEQVAEQIDKTDTAIRKALGTGTALFRPPYGAADEQVKTSSAAAHQHLVLWTVDTRDWAGTSSAEMLDKVKKQTKPDGIILMHCFGGKNGKLDNTVEALPQVIDYLKGEGYTFVTVNELMAEQA
;
A
#
# COMPACT_ATOMS: atom_id res chain seq x y z
N MET A 1 3.93 32.37 -59.77
CA MET A 1 4.54 31.15 -60.35
C MET A 1 5.97 31.07 -59.82
N LEU A 2 6.40 29.89 -59.35
CA LEU A 2 7.61 29.52 -58.56
C LEU A 2 7.50 29.82 -57.04
N LEU A 3 7.27 28.86 -56.13
CA LEU A 3 7.95 27.62 -55.67
C LEU A 3 9.16 27.82 -54.73
N CYS A 4 8.95 27.41 -53.46
CA CYS A 4 9.82 26.56 -52.61
C CYS A 4 11.21 27.10 -52.18
N LEU A 5 11.79 26.82 -51.01
CA LEU A 5 11.58 25.92 -49.86
C LEU A 5 12.43 26.51 -48.70
N GLY A 6 11.94 26.50 -47.46
CA GLY A 6 12.71 26.93 -46.29
C GLY A 6 12.27 26.13 -45.07
N ILE A 7 13.13 25.21 -44.67
CA ILE A 7 12.88 24.06 -43.80
C ILE A 7 12.68 24.53 -42.34
N TYR A 8 11.54 24.23 -41.74
CA TYR A 8 11.34 24.32 -40.29
C TYR A 8 12.02 23.09 -39.66
N SER A 9 13.14 23.29 -38.99
CA SER A 9 13.74 22.26 -38.14
C SER A 9 12.95 22.22 -36.82
N SER A 10 12.20 21.14 -36.62
CA SER A 10 11.53 20.83 -35.37
C SER A 10 12.53 20.23 -34.40
N GLU A 11 13.17 21.07 -33.57
CA GLU A 11 13.74 20.61 -32.30
C GLU A 11 12.67 20.78 -31.22
N THR A 12 11.86 19.74 -31.06
CA THR A 12 11.18 19.47 -29.80
C THR A 12 12.25 19.20 -28.75
N ALA A 13 12.67 20.25 -28.06
CA ALA A 13 13.33 20.10 -26.77
C ALA A 13 12.32 19.46 -25.82
N LEU A 14 12.46 18.14 -25.63
CA LEU A 14 11.88 17.43 -24.50
C LEU A 14 12.48 18.04 -23.24
N LEU A 15 11.79 19.02 -22.65
CA LEU A 15 11.99 19.37 -21.26
C LEU A 15 11.57 18.14 -20.44
N THR A 16 12.55 17.30 -20.11
CA THR A 16 12.44 16.44 -18.94
C THR A 16 12.35 17.36 -17.73
N ASP A 17 11.12 17.56 -17.24
CA ASP A 17 10.84 18.20 -15.96
C ASP A 17 11.48 17.33 -14.86
N GLU A 18 12.75 17.57 -14.57
CA GLU A 18 13.47 17.06 -13.41
C GLU A 18 12.89 17.68 -12.13
N ARG A 19 11.65 17.32 -11.79
CA ARG A 19 11.17 17.56 -10.43
C ARG A 19 12.00 16.69 -9.51
N GLN A 20 12.88 17.36 -8.75
CA GLN A 20 13.59 16.81 -7.61
C GLN A 20 12.69 15.79 -6.88
N MET A 21 13.08 14.51 -6.91
CA MET A 21 12.43 13.51 -6.07
C MET A 21 12.88 13.75 -4.63
N THR A 22 12.03 14.45 -3.89
CA THR A 22 12.26 14.87 -2.51
C THR A 22 12.37 13.65 -1.58
N VAL A 23 13.48 13.55 -0.86
CA VAL A 23 13.54 12.78 0.39
C VAL A 23 12.73 13.56 1.42
N ILE A 24 11.57 13.03 1.81
CA ILE A 24 10.76 13.64 2.85
C ILE A 24 11.14 13.08 4.23
N ALA A 25 11.69 14.01 5.04
CA ALA A 25 12.23 13.90 6.39
C ALA A 25 13.64 13.27 6.54
N GLN A 26 14.60 14.06 7.06
CA GLN A 26 15.30 13.84 8.34
C GLN A 26 16.12 15.10 8.72
N ASP A 27 15.92 15.66 9.91
CA ASP A 27 17.02 16.26 10.70
C ASP A 27 16.74 16.03 12.19
N MET A 28 17.38 14.99 12.75
CA MET A 28 17.89 14.86 14.12
C MET A 28 18.86 13.67 14.17
N SER A 29 19.87 13.77 15.02
CA SER A 29 21.05 12.90 15.17
C SER A 29 20.78 11.39 15.11
N ALA A 30 21.42 10.73 14.14
CA ALA A 30 21.66 9.28 14.01
C ALA A 30 20.43 8.36 14.15
N ALA A 31 20.07 7.68 13.06
CA ALA A 31 19.15 6.54 13.12
C ALA A 31 19.79 5.41 13.94
N PRO A 32 19.16 4.93 15.03
CA PRO A 32 19.60 3.71 15.68
C PRO A 32 19.18 2.49 14.84
N ASP A 33 20.07 1.51 14.72
CA ASP A 33 19.80 0.21 14.08
C ASP A 33 18.56 -0.45 14.72
N ALA A 34 17.45 -0.50 13.99
CA ALA A 34 16.37 -1.43 14.30
C ALA A 34 16.89 -2.86 14.01
N PRO A 35 16.70 -3.84 14.90
CA PRO A 35 17.11 -5.21 14.68
C PRO A 35 16.34 -5.79 13.49
N PRO A 36 16.96 -6.72 12.73
CA PRO A 36 16.31 -7.32 11.58
C PRO A 36 15.02 -8.04 12.00
N VAL A 37 13.91 -7.63 11.41
CA VAL A 37 12.65 -8.38 11.50
C VAL A 37 12.85 -9.68 10.74
N VAL A 38 12.81 -10.80 11.46
CA VAL A 38 13.03 -12.12 10.85
C VAL A 38 11.83 -12.46 9.96
N MET A 39 12.00 -12.24 8.66
CA MET A 39 11.06 -12.63 7.61
C MET A 39 11.23 -14.13 7.30
N GLU A 40 10.12 -14.85 7.17
CA GLU A 40 10.14 -16.25 6.74
C GLU A 40 10.40 -16.31 5.23
N LYS A 41 11.44 -17.04 4.80
CA LYS A 41 11.64 -17.31 3.36
C LYS A 41 10.45 -18.13 2.87
N SER A 42 9.76 -17.66 1.84
CA SER A 42 8.78 -18.49 1.14
C SER A 42 9.52 -19.64 0.44
N GLU A 43 9.34 -20.87 0.92
CA GLU A 43 9.70 -22.05 0.14
C GLU A 43 8.79 -22.14 -1.09
N PRO A 44 9.29 -22.57 -2.27
CA PRO A 44 8.44 -22.81 -3.41
C PRO A 44 7.47 -23.95 -3.07
N ALA A 45 6.19 -23.76 -3.39
CA ALA A 45 5.15 -24.76 -3.21
C ALA A 45 5.58 -26.09 -3.85
N LYS A 46 5.92 -27.08 -3.01
CA LYS A 46 6.03 -28.48 -3.40
C LYS A 46 4.75 -29.17 -2.96
N ASP A 47 4.33 -30.13 -3.78
CA ASP A 47 3.17 -31.03 -3.62
C ASP A 47 1.84 -30.54 -4.19
N ALA A 48 1.76 -30.52 -5.53
CA ALA A 48 0.51 -30.84 -6.21
C ALA A 48 0.27 -32.36 -6.10
N VAL A 49 -0.67 -32.75 -5.24
CA VAL A 49 -1.21 -34.12 -5.20
C VAL A 49 -2.00 -34.38 -6.49
N PRO A 50 -1.75 -35.49 -7.22
CA PRO A 50 -2.45 -35.76 -8.48
C PRO A 50 -3.88 -36.23 -8.21
N VAL A 51 -4.86 -35.46 -8.69
CA VAL A 51 -6.28 -35.85 -8.67
C VAL A 51 -6.49 -36.97 -9.70
N LYS A 52 -6.84 -38.17 -9.21
CA LYS A 52 -7.29 -39.30 -10.04
C LYS A 52 -8.64 -38.97 -10.68
N LYS A 53 -8.71 -39.16 -11.99
CA LYS A 53 -9.94 -39.10 -12.81
C LYS A 53 -10.86 -40.28 -12.46
N PRO A 54 -12.19 -40.09 -12.27
CA PRO A 54 -13.10 -41.22 -12.09
C PRO A 54 -13.44 -41.88 -13.45
N PRO A 55 -13.76 -43.20 -13.47
CA PRO A 55 -13.95 -43.95 -14.71
C PRO A 55 -15.36 -43.77 -15.30
N VAL A 56 -15.43 -43.92 -16.61
CA VAL A 56 -16.66 -43.98 -17.42
C VAL A 56 -17.28 -45.37 -17.27
N GLY A 57 -18.58 -45.44 -17.00
CA GLY A 57 -19.37 -46.66 -16.96
C GLY A 57 -20.60 -46.57 -17.87
N GLU A 58 -20.79 -47.60 -18.68
CA GLU A 58 -21.80 -47.74 -19.74
C GLU A 58 -23.01 -48.60 -19.25
N THR A 59 -24.21 -48.17 -19.65
CA THR A 59 -25.53 -48.85 -19.81
C THR A 59 -26.07 -49.89 -18.81
N ALA A 60 -27.33 -49.70 -18.37
CA ALA A 60 -28.49 -50.54 -18.74
C ALA A 60 -29.78 -50.09 -18.02
N ALA A 61 -30.91 -50.28 -18.71
CA ALA A 61 -32.25 -49.76 -18.43
C ALA A 61 -33.06 -50.55 -17.38
N LEU A 62 -34.12 -49.93 -16.82
CA LEU A 62 -35.45 -50.50 -16.55
C LEU A 62 -36.48 -49.37 -16.31
N LYS A 63 -37.76 -49.69 -16.52
CA LYS A 63 -38.85 -48.84 -17.04
C LYS A 63 -39.92 -48.51 -15.95
N PRO A 64 -41.11 -47.93 -16.25
CA PRO A 64 -41.63 -46.68 -15.65
C PRO A 64 -42.79 -46.87 -14.66
N ASP A 65 -43.22 -45.79 -13.99
CA ASP A 65 -44.61 -45.67 -13.52
C ASP A 65 -45.18 -44.26 -13.72
N ALA A 66 -46.47 -44.24 -14.04
CA ALA A 66 -47.25 -43.15 -14.57
C ALA A 66 -48.02 -42.40 -13.46
N GLY A 67 -48.25 -41.11 -13.67
CA GLY A 67 -49.10 -40.29 -12.80
C GLY A 67 -49.46 -38.96 -13.46
N THR A 68 -50.71 -38.86 -13.89
CA THR A 68 -51.31 -37.92 -14.85
C THR A 68 -51.74 -36.56 -14.24
N THR A 69 -51.35 -35.45 -14.90
CA THR A 69 -51.94 -34.08 -15.18
C THR A 69 -53.16 -33.50 -14.39
N PRO A 70 -53.48 -32.17 -14.41
CA PRO A 70 -53.20 -31.19 -15.50
C PRO A 70 -52.87 -29.70 -15.20
N VAL A 71 -52.18 -29.16 -16.22
CA VAL A 71 -52.11 -27.82 -16.84
C VAL A 71 -53.22 -26.79 -16.52
N ARG A 72 -52.86 -25.51 -16.24
CA ARG A 72 -52.99 -24.34 -17.17
C ARG A 72 -52.84 -22.97 -16.46
N THR A 73 -51.93 -22.14 -16.99
CA THR A 73 -52.04 -20.69 -17.32
C THR A 73 -50.76 -20.34 -18.09
N ASP A 74 -50.78 -20.23 -19.41
CA ASP A 74 -51.07 -19.02 -20.22
C ASP A 74 -50.17 -17.81 -19.92
N GLN A 75 -49.72 -17.20 -21.02
CA GLN A 75 -49.01 -15.92 -21.22
C GLN A 75 -47.50 -16.01 -20.98
N GLY A 76 -46.61 -15.83 -21.97
CA GLY A 76 -46.68 -15.01 -23.17
C GLY A 76 -45.41 -14.16 -23.15
N GLY A 77 -44.54 -14.26 -24.16
CA GLY A 77 -43.29 -13.48 -24.13
C GLY A 77 -42.23 -13.96 -25.08
N LYS A 78 -42.36 -13.51 -26.32
CA LYS A 78 -41.40 -13.63 -27.41
C LYS A 78 -40.10 -12.90 -27.06
N ALA A 79 -38.99 -13.45 -27.56
CA ALA A 79 -37.65 -12.88 -27.51
C ALA A 79 -37.60 -11.38 -27.85
N ALA A 80 -36.81 -10.64 -27.08
CA ALA A 80 -36.20 -9.39 -27.49
C ALA A 80 -34.81 -9.29 -26.84
N GLU A 81 -33.82 -9.12 -27.70
CA GLU A 81 -32.44 -8.80 -27.39
C GLU A 81 -32.39 -7.42 -26.71
N ASP A 82 -31.73 -7.32 -25.55
CA ASP A 82 -31.50 -6.02 -24.91
C ASP A 82 -30.06 -5.52 -25.17
N PRO A 83 -29.89 -4.30 -25.69
CA PRO A 83 -28.60 -3.72 -26.03
C PRO A 83 -27.93 -3.13 -24.79
N VAL A 84 -26.71 -3.58 -24.51
CA VAL A 84 -25.83 -3.00 -23.48
C VAL A 84 -25.47 -1.58 -23.92
N LYS A 85 -26.11 -0.57 -23.31
CA LYS A 85 -25.74 0.83 -23.45
C LYS A 85 -24.51 1.12 -22.60
N ASN A 86 -23.39 1.37 -23.27
CA ASN A 86 -22.20 1.99 -22.69
C ASN A 86 -22.56 3.38 -22.14
N ALA A 87 -22.65 3.51 -20.82
CA ALA A 87 -22.62 4.80 -20.15
C ALA A 87 -21.17 5.13 -19.80
N VAL A 88 -20.54 5.93 -20.65
CA VAL A 88 -19.29 6.63 -20.35
C VAL A 88 -19.58 7.61 -19.21
N HIS A 89 -19.08 7.32 -18.01
CA HIS A 89 -19.06 8.30 -16.93
C HIS A 89 -17.91 9.28 -17.22
N LYS A 90 -18.28 10.49 -17.63
CA LYS A 90 -17.39 11.66 -17.70
C LYS A 90 -16.88 11.95 -16.27
N PRO A 91 -15.58 12.27 -16.07
CA PRO A 91 -15.12 12.69 -14.76
C PRO A 91 -15.78 14.02 -14.39
N ALA A 92 -16.35 14.06 -13.18
CA ALA A 92 -16.87 15.28 -12.58
C ALA A 92 -15.74 16.28 -12.38
N ASP A 93 -16.07 17.54 -12.63
CA ASP A 93 -15.15 18.65 -12.74
C ASP A 93 -14.33 18.92 -11.46
N GLY A 94 -13.04 19.19 -11.65
CA GLY A 94 -12.29 20.21 -10.91
C GLY A 94 -12.19 20.06 -9.40
N GLN A 95 -11.22 19.26 -8.95
CA GLN A 95 -10.42 19.59 -7.77
C GLN A 95 -8.97 19.26 -8.08
N GLY A 96 -8.21 20.28 -8.50
CA GLY A 96 -6.76 20.24 -8.37
C GLY A 96 -6.36 20.16 -6.89
N PRO A 97 -5.08 19.91 -6.57
CA PRO A 97 -4.63 19.79 -5.19
C PRO A 97 -5.06 21.03 -4.42
N ALA A 98 -5.78 20.81 -3.32
CA ALA A 98 -6.28 21.88 -2.48
C ALA A 98 -5.07 22.69 -1.98
N ALA A 99 -5.04 23.99 -2.29
CA ALA A 99 -4.02 24.89 -1.78
C ALA A 99 -4.01 24.81 -0.23
N ARG A 100 -2.80 24.75 0.36
CA ARG A 100 -2.60 24.67 1.82
C ARG A 100 -3.52 25.66 2.54
N LYS A 101 -4.46 25.16 3.34
CA LYS A 101 -5.12 26.01 4.34
C LYS A 101 -4.07 26.39 5.38
N GLN A 102 -3.57 27.63 5.32
CA GLN A 102 -2.64 28.14 6.32
C GLN A 102 -3.24 27.97 7.72
N GLY A 103 -2.46 27.37 8.63
CA GLY A 103 -2.86 27.13 10.02
C GLY A 103 -3.35 25.71 10.35
N VAL A 104 -3.51 24.80 9.38
CA VAL A 104 -3.85 23.40 9.67
C VAL A 104 -2.59 22.63 10.06
N LYS A 105 -2.52 22.14 11.31
CA LYS A 105 -1.48 21.19 11.72
C LYS A 105 -1.82 19.84 11.08
N ARG A 106 -0.92 19.26 10.29
CA ARG A 106 -1.11 17.93 9.68
C ARG A 106 -0.13 16.93 10.27
N VAL A 107 -0.48 15.65 10.24
CA VAL A 107 0.40 14.56 10.68
C VAL A 107 0.08 13.29 9.90
N ALA A 108 1.09 12.52 9.53
CA ALA A 108 0.94 11.20 8.93
C ALA A 108 1.31 10.09 9.92
N LEU A 109 0.37 9.16 10.13
CA LEU A 109 0.68 7.88 10.74
C LEU A 109 1.18 6.92 9.67
N THR A 110 2.31 6.27 9.94
CA THR A 110 2.90 5.29 9.03
C THR A 110 3.15 3.97 9.75
N PHE A 111 2.93 2.86 9.05
CA PHE A 111 3.11 1.51 9.58
C PHE A 111 3.96 0.68 8.63
N ASP A 112 5.05 0.13 9.14
CA ASP A 112 5.99 -0.67 8.35
C ASP A 112 5.77 -2.18 8.58
N ASP A 113 6.46 -2.99 7.78
CA ASP A 113 6.62 -4.45 7.84
C ASP A 113 5.44 -5.35 7.48
N GLY A 114 4.22 -4.82 7.48
CA GLY A 114 3.02 -5.59 7.15
C GLY A 114 2.88 -5.92 5.66
N PRO A 115 1.73 -6.48 5.26
CA PRO A 115 0.60 -6.87 6.12
C PRO A 115 0.85 -8.17 6.91
N ASP A 116 0.01 -8.45 7.90
CA ASP A 116 -0.08 -9.75 8.57
C ASP A 116 -1.55 -10.09 8.91
N LYS A 117 -1.79 -11.26 9.51
CA LYS A 117 -3.14 -11.67 9.95
C LYS A 117 -3.47 -11.32 11.41
N LYS A 118 -2.51 -10.77 12.17
CA LYS A 118 -2.70 -10.51 13.60
C LYS A 118 -2.78 -9.01 13.89
N TYR A 119 -1.72 -8.26 13.65
CA TYR A 119 -1.64 -6.86 14.11
C TYR A 119 -2.22 -5.88 13.10
N THR A 120 -2.02 -6.10 11.80
CA THR A 120 -2.52 -5.25 10.72
C THR A 120 -4.05 -5.10 10.78
N PRO A 121 -4.85 -6.18 10.94
CA PRO A 121 -6.31 -6.04 11.05
C PRO A 121 -6.75 -5.24 12.30
N LEU A 122 -6.06 -5.41 13.43
CA LEU A 122 -6.37 -4.70 14.67
C LEU A 122 -6.07 -3.20 14.56
N ILE A 123 -4.96 -2.85 13.90
CA ILE A 123 -4.60 -1.46 13.60
C ILE A 123 -5.66 -0.83 12.68
N LEU A 124 -6.06 -1.53 11.61
CA LEU A 124 -7.13 -1.06 10.71
C LEU A 124 -8.45 -0.81 11.46
N ASP A 125 -8.84 -1.71 12.37
CA ASP A 125 -10.05 -1.53 13.19
C ASP A 125 -9.98 -0.26 14.06
N VAL A 126 -8.82 0.04 14.65
CA VAL A 126 -8.60 1.26 15.43
C VAL A 126 -8.68 2.50 14.53
N LEU A 127 -8.01 2.47 13.39
CA LEU A 127 -8.00 3.59 12.43
C LEU A 127 -9.42 3.88 11.90
N LYS A 128 -10.16 2.83 11.53
CA LYS A 128 -11.56 2.92 11.10
C LYS A 128 -12.46 3.49 12.19
N LYS A 129 -12.34 3.01 13.43
CA LYS A 129 -13.12 3.52 14.58
C LYS A 129 -12.84 5.00 14.87
N ARG A 130 -11.64 5.48 14.54
CA ARG A 130 -11.27 6.90 14.69
C ARG A 130 -11.41 7.71 13.42
N GLU A 131 -11.87 7.12 12.32
CA GLU A 131 -12.01 7.80 11.02
C GLU A 131 -10.69 8.46 10.57
N VAL A 132 -9.57 7.77 10.76
CA VAL A 132 -8.23 8.25 10.39
C VAL A 132 -7.67 7.41 9.24
N LYS A 133 -7.08 8.09 8.25
CA LYS A 133 -6.28 7.45 7.20
C LYS A 133 -4.79 7.45 7.57
N ALA A 134 -4.06 6.50 7.01
CA ALA A 134 -2.66 6.24 7.34
C ALA A 134 -1.94 5.71 6.09
N THR A 135 -0.62 5.56 6.18
CA THR A 135 0.19 4.98 5.10
C THR A 135 0.86 3.69 5.59
N PHE A 136 0.77 2.62 4.81
CA PHE A 136 1.37 1.33 5.13
C PHE A 136 2.51 1.04 4.16
N PHE A 137 3.75 0.97 4.66
CA PHE A 137 4.91 0.54 3.88
C PHE A 137 5.01 -0.99 4.00
N VAL A 138 4.64 -1.68 2.92
CA VAL A 138 4.42 -3.13 2.94
C VAL A 138 5.60 -3.91 2.37
N VAL A 139 5.89 -5.05 2.98
CA VAL A 139 6.97 -5.96 2.57
C VAL A 139 6.44 -6.97 1.56
N GLY A 140 7.14 -7.13 0.44
CA GLY A 140 6.67 -7.92 -0.70
C GLY A 140 6.35 -9.39 -0.37
N ILE A 141 7.17 -10.06 0.45
CA ILE A 141 6.89 -11.43 0.92
C ILE A 141 5.55 -11.49 1.68
N GLN A 142 5.25 -10.48 2.48
CA GLN A 142 4.01 -10.42 3.23
C GLN A 142 2.81 -10.13 2.33
N VAL A 143 2.96 -9.24 1.36
CA VAL A 143 1.94 -9.00 0.33
C VAL A 143 1.59 -10.29 -0.42
N ALA A 144 2.59 -11.09 -0.78
CA ALA A 144 2.37 -12.37 -1.46
C ALA A 144 1.60 -13.38 -0.58
N LYS A 145 1.78 -13.33 0.75
CA LYS A 145 1.14 -14.23 1.72
C LYS A 145 -0.25 -13.76 2.15
N TYR A 146 -0.46 -12.45 2.24
CA TYR A 146 -1.64 -11.80 2.85
C TYR A 146 -2.23 -10.71 1.95
N GLY A 147 -2.38 -11.01 0.66
CA GLY A 147 -2.93 -10.07 -0.32
C GLY A 147 -4.39 -9.67 -0.04
N ASP A 148 -5.14 -10.49 0.70
CA ASP A 148 -6.48 -10.16 1.23
C ASP A 148 -6.43 -9.01 2.23
N VAL A 149 -5.45 -9.02 3.14
CA VAL A 149 -5.23 -7.94 4.10
C VAL A 149 -4.76 -6.67 3.39
N LEU A 150 -3.88 -6.79 2.39
CA LEU A 150 -3.47 -5.63 1.58
C LEU A 150 -4.66 -4.97 0.88
N LYS A 151 -5.58 -5.77 0.30
CA LYS A 151 -6.81 -5.25 -0.30
C LYS A 151 -7.65 -4.48 0.72
N ARG A 152 -7.81 -5.02 1.93
CA ARG A 152 -8.51 -4.32 3.02
C ARG A 152 -7.87 -2.96 3.34
N ILE A 153 -6.53 -2.89 3.43
CA ILE A 153 -5.82 -1.61 3.65
C ILE A 153 -6.23 -0.59 2.57
N SER A 154 -6.21 -1.01 1.30
CA SER A 154 -6.56 -0.13 0.17
C SER A 154 -8.05 0.25 0.13
N GLU A 155 -8.96 -0.72 0.34
CA GLU A 155 -10.41 -0.51 0.33
C GLU A 155 -10.88 0.39 1.48
N GLU A 156 -10.19 0.36 2.62
CA GLU A 156 -10.43 1.27 3.74
C GLU A 156 -9.80 2.66 3.51
N GLY A 157 -9.20 2.92 2.35
CA GLY A 157 -8.72 4.25 1.92
C GLY A 157 -7.37 4.65 2.52
N HIS A 158 -6.55 3.71 2.95
CA HIS A 158 -5.18 3.96 3.38
C HIS A 158 -4.23 3.98 2.17
N ALA A 159 -3.15 4.74 2.27
CA ALA A 159 -2.09 4.74 1.27
C ALA A 159 -1.16 3.53 1.45
N ILE A 160 -0.59 3.05 0.34
CA ILE A 160 0.37 1.95 0.32
C ILE A 160 1.72 2.50 -0.12
N GLY A 161 2.81 2.07 0.52
CA GLY A 161 4.19 2.28 0.09
C GLY A 161 4.95 0.96 -0.01
N ASN A 162 6.03 0.96 -0.79
CA ASN A 162 6.92 -0.18 -0.96
C ASN A 162 7.96 -0.20 0.17
N HIS A 163 8.11 -1.35 0.83
CA HIS A 163 9.10 -1.58 1.90
C HIS A 163 10.05 -2.73 1.59
N THR A 164 10.42 -2.90 0.31
CA THR A 164 11.26 -3.98 -0.23
C THR A 164 10.64 -5.36 -0.16
N TRP A 165 11.30 -6.34 -0.76
CA TRP A 165 10.76 -7.69 -0.88
C TRP A 165 10.90 -8.48 0.41
N ASP A 166 12.09 -8.48 1.00
CA ASP A 166 12.43 -9.30 2.17
C ASP A 166 13.00 -8.52 3.36
N HIS A 167 12.85 -7.19 3.35
CA HIS A 167 13.34 -6.30 4.42
C HIS A 167 14.88 -6.33 4.58
N ALA A 168 15.58 -6.53 3.46
CA ALA A 168 17.04 -6.44 3.41
C ALA A 168 17.53 -5.00 3.60
N ASP A 169 18.67 -4.85 4.28
CA ASP A 169 19.44 -3.61 4.27
C ASP A 169 20.02 -3.39 2.87
N LEU A 170 19.47 -2.43 2.14
CA LEU A 170 19.80 -2.16 0.73
C LEU A 170 21.19 -1.55 0.54
N THR A 171 21.75 -0.91 1.57
CA THR A 171 23.11 -0.32 1.50
C THR A 171 24.20 -1.40 1.46
N LYS A 172 23.81 -2.66 1.74
CA LYS A 172 24.68 -3.85 1.69
C LYS A 172 24.43 -4.70 0.43
N ARG A 173 23.74 -4.15 -0.58
CA ARG A 173 23.33 -4.84 -1.80
C ARG A 173 23.93 -4.18 -3.04
N THR A 174 24.05 -4.95 -4.12
CA THR A 174 24.38 -4.38 -5.44
C THR A 174 23.18 -3.62 -6.01
N ALA A 175 23.41 -2.74 -6.98
CA ALA A 175 22.33 -1.98 -7.64
C ALA A 175 21.24 -2.90 -8.21
N GLU A 176 21.63 -4.03 -8.82
CA GLU A 176 20.68 -5.01 -9.37
C GLU A 176 19.83 -5.65 -8.28
N GLN A 177 20.44 -5.97 -7.13
CA GLN A 177 19.74 -6.52 -5.98
C GLN A 177 18.79 -5.50 -5.35
N VAL A 178 19.15 -4.21 -5.34
CA VAL A 178 18.25 -3.14 -4.89
C VAL A 178 17.06 -3.00 -5.83
N ALA A 179 17.30 -2.97 -7.14
CA ALA A 179 16.23 -2.92 -8.13
C ALA A 179 15.28 -4.13 -8.02
N GLU A 180 15.82 -5.35 -7.85
CA GLU A 180 15.01 -6.56 -7.67
C GLU A 180 14.10 -6.47 -6.44
N GLN A 181 14.61 -5.94 -5.32
CA GLN A 181 13.85 -5.77 -4.08
C GLN A 181 12.64 -4.84 -4.26
N ILE A 182 12.84 -3.73 -4.99
CA ILE A 182 11.80 -2.74 -5.28
C ILE A 182 10.80 -3.33 -6.29
N ASP A 183 11.26 -3.80 -7.44
CA ASP A 183 10.43 -4.23 -8.57
C ASP A 183 9.54 -5.44 -8.24
N LYS A 184 10.08 -6.39 -7.47
CA LYS A 184 9.34 -7.59 -7.07
C LYS A 184 8.20 -7.24 -6.12
N THR A 185 8.42 -6.28 -5.24
CA THR A 185 7.42 -5.77 -4.30
C THR A 185 6.35 -4.98 -5.03
N ASP A 186 6.74 -4.10 -5.95
CA ASP A 186 5.80 -3.37 -6.81
C ASP A 186 4.93 -4.30 -7.65
N THR A 187 5.52 -5.37 -8.17
CA THR A 187 4.79 -6.41 -8.91
C THR A 187 3.78 -7.12 -8.02
N ALA A 188 4.15 -7.45 -6.78
CA ALA A 188 3.22 -8.06 -5.82
C ALA A 188 2.07 -7.12 -5.43
N ILE A 189 2.37 -5.83 -5.21
CA ILE A 189 1.36 -4.79 -4.93
C ILE A 189 0.40 -4.64 -6.11
N ARG A 190 0.92 -4.46 -7.34
CA ARG A 190 0.11 -4.36 -8.57
C ARG A 190 -0.75 -5.60 -8.79
N LYS A 191 -0.22 -6.79 -8.53
CA LYS A 191 -0.98 -8.04 -8.67
C LYS A 191 -2.13 -8.11 -7.68
N ALA A 192 -1.95 -7.61 -6.46
CA ALA A 192 -2.98 -7.63 -5.43
C ALA A 192 -4.05 -6.54 -5.61
N LEU A 193 -3.64 -5.33 -6.01
CA LEU A 193 -4.50 -4.13 -6.00
C LEU A 193 -4.91 -3.63 -7.40
N GLY A 194 -4.23 -4.07 -8.46
CA GLY A 194 -4.40 -3.56 -9.82
C GLY A 194 -3.65 -2.24 -10.09
N THR A 195 -3.11 -1.59 -9.05
CA THR A 195 -2.33 -0.35 -9.14
C THR A 195 -1.01 -0.45 -8.38
N GLY A 196 -0.02 0.36 -8.75
CA GLY A 196 1.27 0.44 -8.06
C GLY A 196 1.26 1.47 -6.93
N THR A 197 2.46 1.77 -6.42
CA THR A 197 2.69 2.86 -5.46
C THR A 197 3.84 3.75 -5.91
N ALA A 198 3.75 5.04 -5.57
CA ALA A 198 4.80 6.03 -5.75
C ALA A 198 5.57 6.33 -4.45
N LEU A 199 5.32 5.58 -3.37
CA LEU A 199 6.00 5.75 -2.09
C LEU A 199 6.94 4.58 -1.84
N PHE A 200 8.12 4.88 -1.32
CA PHE A 200 9.14 3.92 -0.95
C PHE A 200 9.74 4.30 0.39
N ARG A 201 9.96 3.32 1.27
CA ARG A 201 10.75 3.49 2.49
C ARG A 201 11.77 2.36 2.56
N PRO A 202 13.07 2.66 2.68
CA PRO A 202 14.07 1.61 2.86
C PRO A 202 14.00 1.04 4.29
N PRO A 203 14.15 -0.29 4.45
CA PRO A 203 14.36 -0.92 5.74
C PRO A 203 15.41 -0.20 6.58
N TYR A 204 15.18 -0.13 7.90
CA TYR A 204 16.07 0.52 8.87
C TYR A 204 16.30 2.03 8.65
N GLY A 205 15.62 2.65 7.67
CA GLY A 205 15.93 4.00 7.21
C GLY A 205 17.27 4.10 6.47
N ALA A 206 17.86 2.98 6.05
CA ALA A 206 19.17 2.93 5.44
C ALA A 206 19.12 3.36 3.96
N ALA A 207 19.57 4.59 3.67
CA ALA A 207 19.46 5.22 2.34
C ALA A 207 20.77 5.88 1.90
N ASP A 208 21.60 5.17 1.14
CA ASP A 208 22.73 5.75 0.42
C ASP A 208 22.31 6.28 -0.97
N GLU A 209 23.26 6.82 -1.74
CA GLU A 209 22.98 7.34 -3.09
C GLU A 209 22.49 6.26 -4.06
N GLN A 210 22.90 4.99 -3.89
CA GLN A 210 22.42 3.89 -4.72
C GLN A 210 20.93 3.62 -4.44
N VAL A 211 20.54 3.60 -3.17
CA VAL A 211 19.13 3.43 -2.77
C VAL A 211 18.27 4.57 -3.30
N LYS A 212 18.72 5.82 -3.14
CA LYS A 212 18.01 7.01 -3.65
C LYS A 212 17.85 6.99 -5.17
N THR A 213 18.92 6.63 -5.90
CA THR A 213 18.91 6.55 -7.36
C THR A 213 17.97 5.44 -7.82
N SER A 214 17.98 4.28 -7.14
CA SER A 214 17.13 3.14 -7.49
C SER A 214 15.65 3.44 -7.23
N SER A 215 15.30 4.05 -6.11
CA SER A 215 13.90 4.45 -5.87
C SER A 215 13.44 5.52 -6.86
N ALA A 216 14.31 6.45 -7.24
CA ALA A 216 14.01 7.44 -8.26
C ALA A 216 13.79 6.83 -9.66
N ALA A 217 14.62 5.86 -10.04
CA ALA A 217 14.46 5.11 -11.29
C ALA A 217 13.15 4.29 -11.32
N ALA A 218 12.67 3.86 -10.16
CA ALA A 218 11.35 3.23 -10.01
C ALA A 218 10.18 4.24 -9.91
N HIS A 219 10.44 5.54 -10.04
CA HIS A 219 9.47 6.62 -9.87
C HIS A 219 8.80 6.63 -8.48
N GLN A 220 9.56 6.23 -7.44
CA GLN A 220 9.09 6.23 -6.06
C GLN A 220 9.81 7.28 -5.20
N HIS A 221 9.02 8.01 -4.43
CA HIS A 221 9.50 8.98 -3.45
C HIS A 221 10.02 8.25 -2.22
N LEU A 222 11.26 8.54 -1.83
CA LEU A 222 11.85 8.00 -0.61
C LEU A 222 11.32 8.77 0.61
N VAL A 223 10.73 8.04 1.55
CA VAL A 223 10.04 8.59 2.72
C VAL A 223 10.63 8.00 4.00
N LEU A 224 11.13 8.86 4.88
CA LEU A 224 11.53 8.46 6.23
C LEU A 224 10.50 8.96 7.24
N TRP A 225 10.92 9.31 8.45
CA TRP A 225 10.05 9.75 9.54
C TRP A 225 10.69 10.86 10.35
N THR A 226 9.87 11.60 11.08
CA THR A 226 10.31 12.63 12.03
C THR A 226 10.11 12.23 13.48
N VAL A 227 9.30 11.21 13.74
CA VAL A 227 9.02 10.67 15.08
C VAL A 227 9.14 9.15 15.03
N ASP A 228 10.06 8.59 15.82
CA ASP A 228 10.22 7.14 15.99
C ASP A 228 9.64 6.71 17.35
N THR A 229 8.58 5.90 17.34
CA THR A 229 7.98 5.41 18.59
C THR A 229 8.80 4.30 19.24
N ARG A 230 9.69 3.64 18.49
CA ARG A 230 10.46 2.46 18.91
C ARG A 230 9.57 1.34 19.44
N ASP A 231 8.41 1.16 18.84
CA ASP A 231 7.42 0.16 19.27
C ASP A 231 7.95 -1.27 19.15
N TRP A 232 8.73 -1.54 18.10
CA TRP A 232 9.48 -2.78 17.90
C TRP A 232 10.46 -3.13 19.02
N ALA A 233 10.90 -2.14 19.81
CA ALA A 233 11.86 -2.34 20.91
C ALA A 233 11.18 -2.76 22.22
N GLY A 234 9.87 -3.01 22.21
CA GLY A 234 9.10 -3.28 23.43
C GLY A 234 8.83 -2.03 24.28
N THR A 235 8.96 -0.84 23.68
CA THR A 235 8.62 0.44 24.32
C THR A 235 7.15 0.41 24.77
N SER A 236 6.88 0.81 26.01
CA SER A 236 5.51 0.76 26.54
C SER A 236 4.60 1.76 25.82
N SER A 237 3.29 1.47 25.82
CA SER A 237 2.27 2.32 25.18
C SER A 237 2.30 3.77 25.70
N ALA A 238 2.60 3.96 26.98
CA ALA A 238 2.74 5.28 27.61
C ALA A 238 4.01 6.02 27.12
N GLU A 239 5.16 5.32 27.04
CA GLU A 239 6.40 5.90 26.54
C GLU A 239 6.31 6.26 25.05
N MET A 240 5.63 5.44 24.25
CA MET A 240 5.34 5.75 22.85
C MET A 240 4.54 7.05 22.71
N LEU A 241 3.46 7.19 23.48
CA LEU A 241 2.68 8.43 23.51
C LEU A 241 3.53 9.64 23.94
N ASP A 242 4.40 9.46 24.92
CA ASP A 242 5.32 10.50 25.39
C ASP A 242 6.31 10.96 24.30
N LYS A 243 6.81 10.03 23.48
CA LYS A 243 7.65 10.37 22.32
C LYS A 243 6.86 11.18 21.30
N VAL A 244 5.64 10.75 20.98
CA VAL A 244 4.75 11.47 20.06
C VAL A 244 4.49 12.90 20.56
N LYS A 245 4.12 13.06 21.83
CA LYS A 245 3.89 14.37 22.47
C LYS A 245 5.09 15.31 22.35
N LYS A 246 6.30 14.79 22.58
CA LYS A 246 7.54 15.59 22.62
C LYS A 246 8.06 15.95 21.24
N GLN A 247 7.85 15.09 20.24
CA GLN A 247 8.55 15.18 18.95
C GLN A 247 7.64 15.60 17.79
N THR A 248 6.32 15.44 17.89
CA THR A 248 5.42 15.75 16.77
C THR A 248 5.35 17.25 16.54
N LYS A 249 5.59 17.64 15.29
CA LYS A 249 5.44 19.00 14.76
C LYS A 249 4.48 18.94 13.56
N PRO A 250 3.93 20.09 13.11
CA PRO A 250 3.17 20.15 11.87
C PRO A 250 3.93 19.49 10.71
N ASP A 251 3.21 18.71 9.91
CA ASP A 251 3.70 17.87 8.81
C ASP A 251 4.64 16.73 9.27
N GLY A 252 4.56 16.34 10.55
CA GLY A 252 5.32 15.21 11.09
C GLY A 252 4.85 13.86 10.54
N ILE A 253 5.81 12.95 10.38
CA ILE A 253 5.59 11.56 9.97
C ILE A 253 5.99 10.66 11.15
N ILE A 254 5.02 9.91 11.67
CA ILE A 254 5.19 9.02 12.82
C ILE A 254 5.41 7.59 12.32
N LEU A 255 6.54 7.00 12.68
CA LEU A 255 6.87 5.60 12.41
C LEU A 255 6.31 4.70 13.53
N MET A 256 5.53 3.71 13.12
CA MET A 256 5.11 2.54 13.90
C MET A 256 5.21 1.30 13.00
N HIS A 257 4.94 0.12 13.55
CA HIS A 257 4.98 -1.14 12.81
C HIS A 257 3.63 -1.86 12.87
N CYS A 258 3.31 -2.64 11.84
CA CYS A 258 2.10 -3.48 11.80
C CYS A 258 2.38 -4.98 11.63
N PHE A 259 3.65 -5.37 11.69
CA PHE A 259 4.09 -6.76 11.79
C PHE A 259 5.36 -6.84 12.67
N GLY A 260 5.31 -7.64 13.74
CA GLY A 260 6.43 -7.75 14.69
C GLY A 260 7.50 -8.77 14.30
N GLY A 261 7.43 -9.39 13.13
CA GLY A 261 8.23 -10.58 12.84
C GLY A 261 7.70 -11.84 13.52
N LYS A 262 8.41 -12.96 13.32
CA LYS A 262 7.99 -14.28 13.83
C LYS A 262 7.77 -14.31 15.36
N ASN A 263 8.62 -13.62 16.10
CA ASN A 263 8.64 -13.66 17.57
C ASN A 263 8.42 -12.28 18.22
N GLY A 264 8.32 -11.21 17.44
CA GLY A 264 8.08 -9.89 18.00
C GLY A 264 6.61 -9.68 18.31
N LYS A 265 6.38 -8.74 19.22
CA LYS A 265 5.06 -8.35 19.70
C LYS A 265 4.86 -6.88 19.41
N LEU A 266 3.68 -6.55 18.92
CA LEU A 266 3.23 -5.18 18.68
C LEU A 266 1.91 -4.89 19.41
N ASP A 267 1.65 -5.63 20.50
CA ASP A 267 0.48 -5.40 21.35
C ASP A 267 0.53 -3.96 21.94
N ASN A 268 1.73 -3.47 22.26
CA ASN A 268 2.00 -2.08 22.63
C ASN A 268 1.58 -1.07 21.53
N THR A 269 1.81 -1.37 20.25
CA THR A 269 1.36 -0.50 19.15
C THR A 269 -0.15 -0.42 19.09
N VAL A 270 -0.84 -1.56 19.20
CA VAL A 270 -2.31 -1.63 19.20
C VAL A 270 -2.91 -0.89 20.41
N GLU A 271 -2.28 -0.98 21.58
CA GLU A 271 -2.68 -0.29 22.80
C GLU A 271 -2.41 1.23 22.77
N ALA A 272 -1.30 1.65 22.18
CA ALA A 272 -0.89 3.06 22.11
C ALA A 272 -1.68 3.84 21.06
N LEU A 273 -1.99 3.22 19.93
CA LEU A 273 -2.56 3.89 18.75
C LEU A 273 -3.84 4.69 19.05
N PRO A 274 -4.85 4.17 19.80
CA PRO A 274 -6.00 4.94 20.22
C PRO A 274 -5.65 6.25 20.93
N GLN A 275 -4.69 6.20 21.85
CA GLN A 275 -4.28 7.33 22.69
C GLN A 275 -3.48 8.36 21.90
N VAL A 276 -2.62 7.89 20.99
CA VAL A 276 -1.88 8.73 20.05
C VAL A 276 -2.85 9.51 19.15
N ILE A 277 -3.85 8.83 18.58
CA ILE A 277 -4.84 9.48 17.72
C ILE A 277 -5.63 10.54 18.50
N ASP A 278 -6.16 10.17 19.66
CA ASP A 278 -7.00 11.08 20.46
C ASP A 278 -6.21 12.30 20.93
N TYR A 279 -4.95 12.12 21.35
CA TYR A 279 -4.08 13.23 21.73
C TYR A 279 -3.83 14.19 20.57
N LEU A 280 -3.40 13.69 19.41
CA LEU A 280 -3.09 14.54 18.25
C LEU A 280 -4.34 15.27 17.73
N LYS A 281 -5.52 14.63 17.73
CA LYS A 281 -6.78 15.33 17.44
C LYS A 281 -7.04 16.46 18.44
N GLY A 282 -6.82 16.21 19.73
CA GLY A 282 -6.94 17.22 20.79
C GLY A 282 -5.99 18.42 20.60
N GLU A 283 -4.80 18.19 20.05
CA GLU A 283 -3.80 19.21 19.71
C GLU A 283 -4.10 19.96 18.39
N GLY A 284 -5.20 19.61 17.72
CA GLY A 284 -5.66 20.22 16.47
C GLY A 284 -4.98 19.67 15.22
N TYR A 285 -4.38 18.47 15.28
CA TYR A 285 -3.82 17.83 14.10
C TYR A 285 -4.91 17.17 13.23
N THR A 286 -4.80 17.38 11.93
CA THR A 286 -5.51 16.64 10.89
C THR A 286 -4.63 15.49 10.42
N PHE A 287 -5.19 14.27 10.42
CA PHE A 287 -4.49 13.11 9.91
C PHE A 287 -4.59 13.04 8.40
N VAL A 288 -3.46 12.79 7.77
CA VAL A 288 -3.32 12.67 6.32
C VAL A 288 -2.42 11.48 6.00
N THR A 289 -2.55 10.95 4.79
CA THR A 289 -1.60 10.03 4.19
C THR A 289 -0.32 10.77 3.78
N VAL A 290 0.76 10.03 3.54
CA VAL A 290 2.00 10.63 3.04
C VAL A 290 1.80 11.23 1.64
N ASN A 291 1.00 10.60 0.77
CA ASN A 291 0.67 11.17 -0.54
C ASN A 291 0.04 12.56 -0.43
N GLU A 292 -0.88 12.75 0.53
CA GLU A 292 -1.53 14.04 0.78
C GLU A 292 -0.56 15.09 1.37
N LEU A 293 0.36 14.67 2.25
CA LEU A 293 1.44 15.57 2.72
C LEU A 293 2.25 16.10 1.53
N MET A 294 2.58 15.24 0.57
CA MET A 294 3.41 15.57 -0.59
C MET A 294 2.68 16.41 -1.65
N ALA A 295 1.41 16.09 -1.95
CA ALA A 295 0.65 16.75 -3.01
C ALA A 295 0.43 18.25 -2.76
N GLU A 296 0.51 18.69 -1.51
CA GLU A 296 0.38 20.11 -1.13
C GLU A 296 1.74 20.80 -0.89
N GLN A 297 2.86 20.12 -1.16
CA GLN A 297 4.22 20.68 -1.13
C GLN A 297 4.75 21.07 -2.52
N ALA A 298 4.17 20.50 -3.59
CA ALA A 298 4.47 20.83 -4.98
C ALA A 298 3.67 22.03 -5.48
#